data_AF-W2Y0I0-F1
#
_entry.id   AF-W2Y0I0-F1
#
_cell.length_a   1.000
_cell.length_b   1.000
_cell.length_c   1.000
_cell.angle_alpha   90.00
_cell.angle_beta   90.00
_cell.angle_gamma   90.00
#
_symmetry.space_group_name_H-M   'P 1'
#
loop_
_entity.id
_entity.type
_entity.pdbx_description
1 polymer ?
#
loop_
_entity_poly.entity_id
_entity_poly.type
_entity_poly.pdbx_seq_one_letter_code
_entity_poly.pdbx_strand_id
1 'polypeptide(L)'
;MTRGEKRRQAGVKQLQEARELVLKDRDDKKAQKSRLDDVAVLLEGHYSMDIAKAAVDTLDLEDIEVYGSLSVRLYHVGQRAPKVRGLIRLDKINEAISAIRATGNEKLLANWLDYGSATLDQLEAMSSVLEARNRFQLIKDVQPPFIDLMDKTKQEYKKTATAMRLDKNLWLHTSSTISAMLALKSMYSAGGAVGVVNPSYHELAGLSSRKRTAGEYGAMNPTNDRIIAAICIDHHWVTYLVDKPKQICYLFDPLQLKSNLKVLKSGVQSVIEPLIGMKDRLTYEKITWCIQKDNTSCGVWCLSVLDLLLGGHPWVDSLYKVQPYLRLRYLFMAINMQCEAV
;
A
#
# COMPACT_ATOMS: atom_id res chain seq x y z
N MET A 1 36.82 -8.03 7.46
CA MET A 1 35.66 -7.11 7.30
C MET A 1 36.07 -5.94 6.42
N THR A 2 35.33 -5.72 5.33
CA THR A 2 35.54 -4.62 4.40
C THR A 2 34.95 -3.30 4.94
N ARG A 3 35.39 -2.16 4.39
CA ARG A 3 34.91 -0.81 4.77
C ARG A 3 33.39 -0.65 4.56
N GLY A 4 32.82 -1.37 3.58
CA GLY A 4 31.38 -1.42 3.32
C GLY A 4 30.59 -2.16 4.40
N GLU A 5 31.12 -3.27 4.92
CA GLU A 5 30.48 -4.04 6.01
C GLU A 5 30.41 -3.25 7.32
N LYS A 6 31.46 -2.48 7.64
CA LYS A 6 31.48 -1.59 8.82
C LYS A 6 30.45 -0.47 8.74
N ARG A 7 30.30 0.17 7.57
CA ARG A 7 29.26 1.20 7.35
C ARG A 7 27.85 0.61 7.46
N ARG A 8 27.64 -0.60 6.94
CA ARG A 8 26.35 -1.29 7.01
C ARG A 8 25.96 -1.67 8.44
N GLN A 9 26.92 -2.15 9.24
CA GLN A 9 26.69 -2.43 10.67
C GLN A 9 26.39 -1.16 11.48
N ALA A 10 27.09 -0.05 11.19
CA ALA A 10 26.85 1.22 11.86
C ALA A 10 25.41 1.75 11.62
N GLY A 11 24.93 1.70 10.37
CA GLY A 11 23.56 2.10 10.04
C GLY A 11 22.48 1.20 10.66
N VAL A 12 22.73 -0.11 10.75
CA VAL A 12 21.81 -1.04 11.44
C VAL A 12 21.72 -0.73 12.93
N LYS A 13 22.85 -0.42 13.57
CA LYS A 13 22.90 -0.06 14.99
C LYS A 13 22.15 1.24 15.27
N GLN A 14 22.37 2.28 14.47
CA GLN A 14 21.66 3.57 14.59
C GLN A 14 20.14 3.41 14.44
N LEU A 15 19.68 2.57 13.50
CA LEU A 15 18.26 2.30 13.32
C LEU A 15 17.64 1.53 14.51
N GLN A 16 18.38 0.61 15.13
CA GLN A 16 17.92 -0.10 16.32
C GLN A 16 17.78 0.85 17.51
N GLU A 17 18.77 1.72 17.73
CA GLU A 17 18.74 2.73 18.80
C GLU A 17 17.57 3.70 18.63
N ALA A 18 17.30 4.17 17.41
CA ALA A 18 16.15 5.04 17.12
C ALA A 18 14.81 4.37 17.45
N ARG A 19 14.67 3.06 17.18
CA ARG A 19 13.45 2.31 17.52
C ARG A 19 13.27 2.11 19.02
N GLU A 20 14.35 1.78 19.73
CA GLU A 20 14.31 1.60 21.18
C GLU A 20 13.94 2.89 21.90
N LEU A 21 14.40 4.04 21.41
CA LEU A 21 13.99 5.35 21.92
C LEU A 21 12.48 5.57 21.78
N VAL A 22 11.93 5.34 20.58
CA VAL A 22 10.49 5.53 20.33
C VAL A 22 9.62 4.58 21.16
N LEU A 23 10.08 3.35 21.38
CA LEU A 23 9.36 2.39 22.22
C LEU A 23 9.35 2.79 23.70
N LYS A 24 10.46 3.32 24.22
CA LYS A 24 10.51 3.87 25.58
C LYS A 24 9.59 5.08 25.76
N ASP A 25 9.52 5.95 24.76
CA ASP A 25 8.65 7.14 24.77
C ASP A 25 7.16 6.79 24.83
N ARG A 26 6.77 5.57 24.40
CA ARG A 26 5.39 5.07 24.44
C ARG A 26 4.95 4.59 25.84
N ASP A 27 5.87 4.02 26.61
CA ASP A 27 5.57 3.40 27.92
C ASP A 27 5.68 4.40 29.08
N ASP A 28 6.48 5.46 28.94
CA ASP A 28 6.62 6.50 29.97
C ASP A 28 5.56 7.61 29.84
N LYS A 29 4.79 7.85 30.91
CA LYS A 29 3.76 8.93 31.01
C LYS A 29 4.31 10.37 30.91
N LYS A 30 5.61 10.55 30.65
CA LYS A 30 6.23 11.82 30.25
C LYS A 30 6.88 11.59 28.89
N ALA A 31 6.11 11.77 27.81
CA ALA A 31 6.61 11.67 26.44
C ALA A 31 7.87 12.54 26.27
N GLN A 32 9.02 11.91 26.06
CA GLN A 32 10.22 12.62 25.69
C GLN A 32 10.08 13.08 24.22
N LYS A 33 10.44 14.34 23.93
CA LYS A 33 10.29 14.91 22.59
C LYS A 33 11.28 14.24 21.63
N SER A 34 10.80 13.75 20.50
CA SER A 34 11.64 13.11 19.49
C SER A 34 12.48 14.15 18.75
N ARG A 35 13.73 13.82 18.41
CA ARG A 35 14.61 14.71 17.65
C ARG A 35 14.46 14.48 16.16
N LEU A 36 14.65 15.53 15.36
CA LEU A 36 14.55 15.45 13.90
C LEU A 36 15.43 14.35 13.30
N ASP A 37 16.68 14.26 13.74
CA ASP A 37 17.63 13.27 13.22
C ASP A 37 17.20 11.83 13.54
N ASP A 38 16.65 11.59 14.74
CA ASP A 38 16.18 10.26 15.17
C ASP A 38 14.95 9.84 14.35
N VAL A 39 14.03 10.77 14.11
CA VAL A 39 12.85 10.57 13.26
C VAL A 39 13.28 10.35 11.80
N ALA A 40 14.24 11.13 11.29
CA ALA A 40 14.74 10.97 9.94
C ALA A 40 15.41 9.60 9.72
N VAL A 41 16.27 9.17 10.65
CA VAL A 41 16.89 7.84 10.64
C VAL A 41 15.82 6.73 10.68
N LEU A 42 14.78 6.90 11.49
CA LEU A 42 13.63 5.98 11.50
C LEU A 42 12.94 5.91 10.13
N LEU A 43 12.72 7.06 9.49
CA LEU A 43 12.05 7.21 8.20
C LEU A 43 12.92 6.75 7.00
N GLU A 44 14.24 6.83 7.09
CA GLU A 44 15.18 6.28 6.10
C GLU A 44 15.17 4.73 6.11
N GLY A 45 14.92 4.17 7.29
CA GLY A 45 15.01 2.74 7.55
C GLY A 45 13.78 1.91 7.19
N HIS A 46 13.59 0.84 7.96
CA HIS A 46 12.43 -0.03 7.89
C HIS A 46 11.56 0.39 9.09
N TYR A 47 10.35 0.90 8.91
CA TYR A 47 9.54 1.39 10.03
C TYR A 47 8.08 0.89 9.96
N SER A 48 7.47 0.70 11.13
CA SER A 48 6.01 0.55 11.27
C SER A 48 5.36 1.92 11.19
N MET A 49 4.17 1.99 10.59
CA MET A 49 3.41 3.25 10.49
C MET A 49 3.07 3.79 11.87
N ASP A 50 2.63 2.97 12.82
CA ASP A 50 2.26 3.41 14.15
C ASP A 50 3.46 3.97 14.93
N ILE A 51 4.61 3.30 14.82
CA ILE A 51 5.86 3.75 15.45
C ILE A 51 6.35 5.06 14.81
N ALA A 52 6.35 5.14 13.48
CA ALA A 52 6.83 6.33 12.78
C ALA A 52 5.86 7.52 12.92
N LYS A 53 4.56 7.27 12.93
CA LYS A 53 3.54 8.29 13.14
C LYS A 53 3.61 8.85 14.55
N ALA A 54 3.72 7.98 15.57
CA ALA A 54 3.93 8.43 16.95
C ALA A 54 5.19 9.32 17.06
N ALA A 55 6.31 8.89 16.49
CA ALA A 55 7.56 9.67 16.50
C ALA A 55 7.48 11.00 15.74
N VAL A 56 6.71 11.05 14.64
CA VAL A 56 6.46 12.29 13.88
C VAL A 56 5.50 13.23 14.62
N ASP A 57 4.52 12.69 15.36
CA ASP A 57 3.57 13.46 16.15
C ASP A 57 4.21 14.03 17.43
N THR A 58 5.20 13.35 18.00
CA THR A 58 6.00 13.81 19.17
C THR A 58 7.15 14.75 18.78
N LEU A 59 7.37 14.98 17.49
CA LEU A 59 8.37 15.92 17.00
C LEU A 59 7.91 17.36 17.26
N ASP A 60 8.53 18.00 18.25
CA ASP A 60 8.25 19.37 18.66
C ASP A 60 8.96 20.40 17.77
N LEU A 61 8.54 20.47 16.50
CA LEU A 61 8.97 21.48 15.54
C LEU A 61 7.75 22.13 14.90
N GLU A 62 7.64 23.45 15.06
CA GLU A 62 6.60 24.27 14.45
C GLU A 62 6.84 24.42 12.94
N ASP A 63 5.76 24.58 12.18
CA ASP A 63 5.85 24.90 10.75
C ASP A 63 6.15 26.40 10.58
N ILE A 64 7.24 26.72 9.89
CA ILE A 64 7.73 28.09 9.68
C ILE A 64 7.60 28.47 8.21
N GLU A 65 6.95 29.59 7.93
CA GLU A 65 6.92 30.16 6.58
C GLU A 65 8.16 31.03 6.35
N VAL A 66 8.80 30.82 5.20
CA VAL A 66 10.04 31.52 4.81
C VAL A 66 9.76 32.35 3.58
N TYR A 67 9.91 33.67 3.72
CA TYR A 67 9.70 34.68 2.68
C TYR A 67 11.02 35.19 2.10
N GLY A 68 12.13 35.01 2.81
CA GLY A 68 13.46 35.41 2.34
C GLY A 68 13.90 34.66 1.08
N SER A 69 14.75 35.29 0.27
CA SER A 69 15.39 34.64 -0.86
C SER A 69 16.44 33.63 -0.39
N LEU A 70 16.49 32.47 -1.04
CA LEU A 70 17.51 31.46 -0.80
C LEU A 70 18.89 31.98 -1.23
N SER A 71 19.88 31.79 -0.36
CA SER A 71 21.30 31.97 -0.67
C SER A 71 22.07 30.71 -0.29
N VAL A 72 23.01 30.28 -1.13
CA VAL A 72 23.89 29.13 -0.84
C VAL A 72 25.28 29.66 -0.49
N ARG A 73 25.81 29.29 0.67
CA ARG A 73 27.08 29.84 1.19
C ARG A 73 27.93 28.82 1.93
N LEU A 74 29.21 29.14 2.09
CA LEU A 74 30.12 28.40 2.97
C LEU A 74 29.85 28.73 4.45
N TYR A 75 30.40 27.90 5.34
CA TYR A 75 30.49 28.21 6.76
C TYR A 75 31.36 29.46 6.97
N HIS A 76 30.94 30.33 7.89
CA HIS A 76 31.83 31.35 8.43
C HIS A 76 32.85 30.71 9.37
N VAL A 77 34.05 31.31 9.44
CA VAL A 77 35.11 30.84 10.35
C VAL A 77 34.61 30.89 11.79
N GLY A 78 34.60 29.74 12.48
CA GLY A 78 34.09 29.60 13.85
C GLY A 78 32.57 29.45 13.97
N GLN A 79 31.82 29.41 12.87
CA GLN A 79 30.38 29.18 12.90
C GLN A 79 30.05 27.77 13.40
N ARG A 80 29.17 27.67 14.40
CA ARG A 80 28.63 26.39 14.88
C ARG A 80 27.64 25.82 13.86
N ALA A 81 27.49 24.50 13.85
CA ALA A 81 26.48 23.82 13.03
C ALA A 81 25.09 24.46 13.25
N PRO A 82 24.34 24.77 12.18
CA PRO A 82 23.02 25.36 12.33
C PRO A 82 22.10 24.46 13.14
N LYS A 83 21.23 25.04 13.96
CA LYS A 83 20.19 24.32 14.69
C LYS A 83 18.86 24.51 13.96
N VAL A 84 18.18 23.42 13.65
CA VAL A 84 16.83 23.46 13.11
C VAL A 84 15.88 24.01 14.18
N ARG A 85 15.13 25.06 13.84
CA ARG A 85 14.20 25.75 14.74
C ARG A 85 12.74 25.39 14.49
N GLY A 86 12.43 24.89 13.30
CA GLY A 86 11.09 24.50 12.86
C GLY A 86 11.15 23.89 11.47
N LEU A 87 10.04 23.39 10.96
CA LEU A 87 9.92 22.81 9.63
C LEU A 87 9.50 23.89 8.62
N ILE A 88 10.31 24.11 7.58
CA ILE A 88 9.95 25.04 6.49
C ILE A 88 9.20 24.30 5.39
N ARG A 89 8.47 25.03 4.54
CA ARG A 89 7.66 24.40 3.49
C ARG A 89 8.49 23.56 2.50
N LEU A 90 7.87 22.48 2.01
CA LEU A 90 8.51 21.47 1.18
C LEU A 90 9.06 22.03 -0.16
N ASP A 91 8.39 23.02 -0.74
CA ASP A 91 8.86 23.72 -1.94
C ASP A 91 10.19 24.44 -1.69
N LYS A 92 10.32 25.15 -0.56
CA LYS A 92 11.57 25.83 -0.16
C LYS A 92 12.69 24.87 0.19
N ILE A 93 12.37 23.74 0.81
CA ILE A 93 13.34 22.66 1.06
C ILE A 93 13.87 22.12 -0.27
N ASN A 94 12.98 21.80 -1.22
CA ASN A 94 13.37 21.25 -2.52
C ASN A 94 14.19 22.25 -3.35
N GLU A 95 13.81 23.53 -3.32
CA GLU A 95 14.58 24.64 -3.93
C GLU A 95 16.02 24.65 -3.38
N ALA A 96 16.19 24.58 -2.06
CA ALA A 96 17.49 24.58 -1.40
C ALA A 96 18.34 23.34 -1.66
N ILE A 97 17.74 22.14 -1.59
CA ILE A 97 18.43 20.89 -1.92
C ILE A 97 18.95 20.92 -3.35
N SER A 98 18.12 21.40 -4.28
CA SER A 98 18.48 21.50 -5.70
C SER A 98 19.63 22.49 -5.91
N ALA A 99 19.57 23.66 -5.27
CA ALA A 99 20.59 24.68 -5.35
C ALA A 99 21.95 24.20 -4.79
N ILE A 100 21.97 23.52 -3.64
CA ILE A 100 23.21 22.96 -3.07
C ILE A 100 23.79 21.90 -4.00
N ARG A 101 22.98 20.94 -4.46
CA ARG A 101 23.44 19.85 -5.33
C ARG A 101 23.99 20.37 -6.66
N ALA A 102 23.42 21.43 -7.21
CA ALA A 102 23.89 22.06 -8.45
C ALA A 102 25.32 22.62 -8.35
N THR A 103 25.79 22.94 -7.14
CA THR A 103 27.17 23.41 -6.93
C THR A 103 28.22 22.29 -6.92
N GLY A 104 27.79 21.02 -6.81
CA GLY A 104 28.68 19.87 -6.60
C GLY A 104 29.36 19.83 -5.22
N ASN A 105 29.03 20.75 -4.31
CA ASN A 105 29.59 20.82 -2.96
C ASN A 105 28.51 20.70 -1.89
N GLU A 106 28.30 19.49 -1.39
CA GLU A 106 27.30 19.16 -0.35
C GLU A 106 27.59 19.80 1.02
N LYS A 107 28.78 20.39 1.22
CA LYS A 107 29.14 21.07 2.48
C LYS A 107 28.63 22.51 2.57
N LEU A 108 27.95 23.00 1.54
CA LEU A 108 27.36 24.33 1.56
C LEU A 108 26.09 24.38 2.42
N LEU A 109 25.80 25.58 2.91
CA LEU A 109 24.61 25.88 3.69
C LEU A 109 23.60 26.61 2.83
N ALA A 110 22.35 26.18 2.91
CA ALA A 110 21.22 27.01 2.50
C ALA A 110 21.00 28.08 3.57
N ASN A 111 20.72 29.30 3.16
CA ASN A 111 20.51 30.43 4.08
C ASN A 111 19.39 31.34 3.59
N TRP A 112 18.48 31.65 4.51
CA TRP A 112 17.42 32.63 4.37
C TRP A 112 17.54 33.67 5.49
N LEU A 113 17.18 34.92 5.21
CA LEU A 113 17.36 36.01 6.17
C LEU A 113 16.48 35.86 7.42
N ASP A 114 15.27 35.34 7.22
CA ASP A 114 14.19 35.19 8.19
C ASP A 114 14.16 33.83 8.89
N TYR A 115 14.81 32.80 8.33
CA TYR A 115 14.91 31.46 8.94
C TYR A 115 16.31 31.15 9.50
N GLY A 116 17.36 31.69 8.87
CA GLY A 116 18.75 31.34 9.15
C GLY A 116 19.29 30.29 8.18
N SER A 117 20.24 29.47 8.64
CA SER A 117 20.94 28.49 7.78
C SER A 117 20.52 27.06 8.08
N ALA A 118 20.60 26.18 7.08
CA ALA A 118 20.41 24.73 7.20
C ALA A 118 21.44 23.97 6.35
N THR A 119 21.86 22.80 6.82
CA THR A 119 22.72 21.87 6.05
C THR A 119 21.88 21.04 5.08
N LEU A 120 22.54 20.40 4.11
CA LEU A 120 21.88 19.44 3.21
C LEU A 120 21.18 18.32 3.99
N ASP A 121 21.89 17.66 4.92
CA ASP A 121 21.32 16.58 5.74
C ASP A 121 20.07 17.04 6.53
N GLN A 122 20.09 18.26 7.07
CA GLN A 122 18.94 18.82 7.79
C GLN A 122 17.75 19.03 6.85
N LEU A 123 17.99 19.53 5.63
CA LEU A 123 16.95 19.72 4.63
C LEU A 123 16.34 18.38 4.19
N GLU A 124 17.17 17.36 3.98
CA GLU A 124 16.71 16.01 3.63
C GLU A 124 15.90 15.36 4.76
N ALA A 125 16.31 15.55 6.01
CA ALA A 125 15.57 15.13 7.19
C ALA A 125 14.20 15.83 7.29
N MET A 126 14.16 17.15 7.12
CA MET A 126 12.91 17.93 7.13
C MET A 126 11.96 17.49 5.99
N SER A 127 12.50 17.28 4.78
CA SER A 127 11.73 16.77 3.63
C SER A 127 11.09 15.43 3.97
N SER A 128 11.89 14.49 4.52
CA SER A 128 11.45 13.14 4.85
C SER A 128 10.30 13.14 5.86
N VAL A 129 10.37 14.01 6.88
CA VAL A 129 9.31 14.18 7.88
C VAL A 129 8.03 14.74 7.26
N LEU A 130 8.12 15.80 6.45
CA LEU A 130 6.95 16.42 5.83
C LEU A 130 6.26 15.47 4.83
N GLU A 131 7.04 14.73 4.05
CA GLU A 131 6.52 13.67 3.18
C GLU A 131 5.87 12.54 3.98
N ALA A 132 6.40 12.19 5.15
CA ALA A 132 5.78 11.20 6.03
C ALA A 132 4.45 11.70 6.60
N ARG A 133 4.39 12.96 7.10
CA ARG A 133 3.14 13.60 7.56
C ARG A 133 2.06 13.55 6.50
N ASN A 134 2.39 13.95 5.26
CA ASN A 134 1.46 13.90 4.13
C ASN A 134 0.97 12.47 3.84
N ARG A 135 1.88 11.47 3.89
CA ARG A 135 1.51 10.06 3.71
C ARG A 135 0.60 9.55 4.83
N PHE A 136 0.87 9.88 6.08
CA PHE A 136 0.03 9.47 7.22
C PHE A 136 -1.35 10.12 7.15
N GLN A 137 -1.43 11.37 6.73
CA GLN A 137 -2.71 12.05 6.53
C GLN A 137 -3.52 11.41 5.40
N LEU A 138 -2.87 11.00 4.31
CA LEU A 138 -3.51 10.28 3.20
C LEU A 138 -4.13 8.94 3.63
N ILE A 139 -3.51 8.26 4.59
CA ILE A 139 -4.00 6.98 5.13
C ILE A 139 -5.18 7.20 6.09
N LYS A 140 -5.31 8.35 6.77
CA LYS A 140 -6.52 8.66 7.56
C LYS A 140 -7.78 8.78 6.69
N ASP A 141 -7.63 9.11 5.41
CA ASP A 141 -8.75 9.17 4.46
C ASP A 141 -9.19 7.78 3.96
N VAL A 142 -8.47 6.72 4.35
CA VAL A 142 -8.81 5.33 4.04
C VAL A 142 -9.94 4.89 4.98
N GLN A 143 -11.13 4.72 4.41
CA GLN A 143 -12.33 4.28 5.13
C GLN A 143 -12.39 2.74 5.22
N PRO A 144 -13.21 2.17 6.12
CA PRO A 144 -13.54 0.75 6.12
C PRO A 144 -13.92 0.25 4.71
N PRO A 145 -13.50 -0.96 4.31
CA PRO A 145 -12.86 -2.01 5.12
C PRO A 145 -11.33 -1.94 5.17
N PHE A 146 -10.71 -0.89 4.65
CA PHE A 146 -9.26 -0.82 4.42
C PHE A 146 -8.46 -0.33 5.64
N ILE A 147 -8.99 -0.47 6.84
CA ILE A 147 -8.29 -0.13 8.09
C ILE A 147 -7.52 -1.36 8.55
N ASP A 148 -6.31 -1.55 8.02
CA ASP A 148 -5.46 -2.66 8.45
C ASP A 148 -4.68 -2.26 9.71
N LEU A 149 -4.92 -2.96 10.82
CA LEU A 149 -4.15 -2.84 12.07
C LEU A 149 -2.88 -3.71 12.09
N MET A 150 -2.41 -4.19 10.92
CA MET A 150 -1.35 -5.17 10.85
C MET A 150 0.05 -4.54 10.77
N ASP A 151 0.78 -4.64 11.88
CA ASP A 151 2.22 -4.37 11.96
C ASP A 151 3.03 -5.47 11.27
N LYS A 152 3.75 -5.16 10.17
CA LYS A 152 4.78 -6.05 9.60
C LYS A 152 6.05 -5.33 9.17
N THR A 153 7.16 -6.06 9.28
CA THR A 153 8.49 -5.50 9.00
C THR A 153 8.83 -5.56 7.51
N LYS A 154 9.48 -4.52 6.98
CA LYS A 154 9.91 -4.41 5.56
C LYS A 154 10.92 -5.51 5.13
N GLN A 155 11.46 -6.32 6.05
CA GLN A 155 12.34 -7.46 5.71
C GLN A 155 11.55 -8.69 5.24
N GLU A 156 10.39 -8.95 5.85
CA GLU A 156 9.42 -9.97 5.39
C GLU A 156 8.83 -9.55 4.03
N TYR A 157 8.56 -8.25 3.86
CA TYR A 157 8.16 -7.65 2.60
C TYR A 157 9.20 -7.86 1.48
N LYS A 158 10.48 -7.56 1.72
CA LYS A 158 11.50 -7.51 0.66
C LYS A 158 11.88 -8.88 0.10
N LYS A 159 11.92 -9.92 0.94
CA LYS A 159 12.17 -11.30 0.50
C LYS A 159 11.03 -11.80 -0.41
N THR A 160 9.79 -11.46 -0.08
CA THR A 160 8.62 -12.02 -0.77
C THR A 160 8.13 -11.16 -1.94
N ALA A 161 8.25 -9.83 -1.88
CA ALA A 161 7.90 -8.92 -2.97
C ALA A 161 8.75 -9.14 -4.24
N THR A 162 10.01 -9.54 -4.08
CA THR A 162 10.90 -9.88 -5.20
C THR A 162 10.47 -11.20 -5.87
N ALA A 163 10.01 -12.18 -5.08
CA ALA A 163 9.48 -13.45 -5.58
C ALA A 163 8.09 -13.31 -6.22
N MET A 164 7.28 -12.36 -5.75
CA MET A 164 5.92 -12.10 -6.24
C MET A 164 5.85 -11.04 -7.36
N ARG A 165 6.98 -10.44 -7.78
CA ARG A 165 7.08 -9.41 -8.84
C ARG A 165 6.12 -8.23 -8.66
N LEU A 166 5.96 -7.74 -7.43
CA LEU A 166 5.04 -6.64 -7.09
C LEU A 166 5.76 -5.32 -6.78
N ASP A 167 6.71 -4.94 -7.63
CA ASP A 167 7.27 -3.59 -7.62
C ASP A 167 6.16 -2.56 -7.93
N LYS A 168 6.39 -1.30 -7.54
CA LYS A 168 5.43 -0.19 -7.49
C LYS A 168 4.60 0.00 -8.77
N ASN A 169 5.06 -0.51 -9.92
CA ASN A 169 4.42 -0.40 -11.23
C ASN A 169 4.29 -1.75 -12.01
N LEU A 170 4.43 -2.91 -11.35
CA LEU A 170 4.30 -4.21 -12.02
C LEU A 170 2.87 -4.76 -11.94
N TRP A 171 2.52 -5.60 -12.91
CA TRP A 171 1.22 -6.25 -13.00
C TRP A 171 1.12 -7.32 -11.90
N LEU A 172 -0.05 -7.44 -11.27
CA LEU A 172 -0.29 -8.51 -10.29
C LEU A 172 -0.15 -9.87 -10.96
N HIS A 173 0.74 -10.71 -10.43
CA HIS A 173 0.88 -12.10 -10.84
C HIS A 173 -0.29 -12.93 -10.31
N THR A 174 -0.67 -13.98 -11.04
CA THR A 174 -1.82 -14.86 -10.72
C THR A 174 -1.75 -15.42 -9.30
N SER A 175 -0.58 -15.82 -8.83
CA SER A 175 -0.39 -16.32 -7.46
C SER A 175 -0.71 -15.26 -6.40
N SER A 176 -0.32 -14.00 -6.60
CA SER A 176 -0.60 -12.92 -5.66
C SER A 176 -2.08 -12.58 -5.60
N THR A 177 -2.76 -12.54 -6.75
CA THR A 177 -4.21 -12.32 -6.82
C THR A 177 -4.98 -13.44 -6.12
N ILE A 178 -4.60 -14.71 -6.34
CA ILE A 178 -5.21 -15.87 -5.67
C ILE A 178 -5.00 -15.79 -4.16
N SER A 179 -3.76 -15.57 -3.70
CA SER A 179 -3.46 -15.48 -2.26
C SER A 179 -4.20 -14.32 -1.60
N ALA A 180 -4.36 -13.17 -2.26
CA ALA A 180 -5.17 -12.06 -1.76
C ALA A 180 -6.66 -12.41 -1.68
N MET A 181 -7.23 -13.12 -2.67
CA MET A 181 -8.62 -13.60 -2.59
C MET A 181 -8.83 -14.61 -1.46
N LEU A 182 -7.86 -15.52 -1.24
CA LEU A 182 -7.90 -16.46 -0.11
C LEU A 182 -7.83 -15.74 1.25
N ALA A 183 -7.05 -14.66 1.34
CA ALA A 183 -7.02 -13.81 2.52
C ALA A 183 -8.37 -13.12 2.75
N LEU A 184 -8.99 -12.56 1.69
CA LEU A 184 -10.33 -11.98 1.76
C LEU A 184 -11.36 -13.00 2.24
N LYS A 185 -11.29 -14.24 1.75
CA LYS A 185 -12.12 -15.34 2.23
C LYS A 185 -11.97 -15.54 3.75
N SER A 186 -10.73 -15.58 4.25
CA SER A 186 -10.46 -15.73 5.69
C SER A 186 -11.04 -14.55 6.48
N MET A 187 -10.74 -13.31 6.07
CA MET A 187 -11.17 -12.08 6.75
C MET A 187 -12.69 -11.95 6.88
N TYR A 188 -13.44 -12.34 5.84
CA TYR A 188 -14.89 -12.20 5.81
C TYR A 188 -15.66 -13.43 6.27
N SER A 189 -14.98 -14.46 6.79
CA SER A 189 -15.61 -15.71 7.25
C SER A 189 -16.70 -15.49 8.31
N ALA A 190 -16.57 -14.45 9.15
CA ALA A 190 -17.56 -14.12 10.19
C ALA A 190 -18.86 -13.49 9.64
N GLY A 191 -18.82 -12.87 8.46
CA GLY A 191 -19.95 -12.20 7.81
C GLY A 191 -20.72 -13.08 6.81
N GLY A 192 -20.52 -14.39 6.86
CA GLY A 192 -21.02 -15.38 5.89
C GLY A 192 -19.87 -16.07 5.15
N ALA A 193 -20.02 -17.35 4.83
CA ALA A 193 -18.91 -18.12 4.25
C ALA A 193 -18.61 -17.65 2.81
N VAL A 194 -17.33 -17.39 2.53
CA VAL A 194 -16.86 -16.91 1.23
C VAL A 194 -16.13 -18.02 0.48
N GLY A 195 -16.53 -18.27 -0.76
CA GLY A 195 -15.87 -19.17 -1.69
C GLY A 195 -14.93 -18.44 -2.64
N VAL A 196 -13.76 -19.02 -2.94
CA VAL A 196 -12.82 -18.47 -3.94
C VAL A 196 -12.77 -19.41 -5.15
N VAL A 197 -12.99 -18.86 -6.34
CA VAL A 197 -12.87 -19.60 -7.61
C VAL A 197 -11.41 -19.63 -8.02
N ASN A 198 -10.91 -20.78 -8.48
CA ASN A 198 -9.59 -20.85 -9.10
C ASN A 198 -9.63 -20.15 -10.47
N PRO A 199 -8.91 -19.03 -10.67
CA PRO A 199 -9.02 -18.24 -11.87
C PRO A 199 -8.48 -18.92 -13.13
N SER A 200 -7.62 -19.94 -12.98
CA SER A 200 -7.09 -20.71 -14.11
C SER A 200 -8.17 -21.44 -14.90
N TYR A 201 -9.38 -21.61 -14.35
CA TYR A 201 -10.50 -22.18 -15.10
C TYR A 201 -10.87 -21.39 -16.38
N HIS A 202 -10.51 -20.10 -16.44
CA HIS A 202 -10.83 -19.27 -17.60
C HIS A 202 -10.00 -19.67 -18.83
N GLU A 203 -8.75 -20.09 -18.62
CA GLU A 203 -7.80 -20.43 -19.68
C GLU A 203 -8.02 -21.85 -20.25
N LEU A 204 -8.81 -22.69 -19.57
CA LEU A 204 -9.05 -24.06 -19.99
C LEU A 204 -10.11 -24.13 -21.10
N ALA A 205 -9.83 -24.88 -22.16
CA ALA A 205 -10.76 -25.04 -23.29
C ALA A 205 -12.00 -25.90 -22.94
N GLY A 206 -11.81 -27.01 -22.22
CA GLY A 206 -12.85 -28.01 -21.99
C GLY A 206 -13.78 -27.66 -20.82
N LEU A 207 -15.10 -27.59 -21.05
CA LEU A 207 -16.09 -27.21 -20.03
C LEU A 207 -16.01 -28.05 -18.75
N SER A 208 -15.80 -29.37 -18.87
CA SER A 208 -15.65 -30.26 -17.70
C SER A 208 -14.41 -29.91 -16.88
N SER A 209 -13.28 -29.60 -17.53
CA SER A 209 -12.05 -29.17 -16.86
C SER A 209 -12.23 -27.81 -16.21
N ARG A 210 -12.88 -26.86 -16.89
CA ARG A 210 -13.23 -25.54 -16.33
C ARG A 210 -14.04 -25.70 -15.04
N LYS A 211 -15.07 -26.55 -15.05
CA LYS A 211 -15.92 -26.80 -13.88
C LYS A 211 -15.14 -27.42 -12.72
N ARG A 212 -14.28 -28.40 -13.00
CA ARG A 212 -13.42 -29.02 -11.98
C ARG A 212 -12.48 -28.00 -11.36
N THR A 213 -11.73 -27.28 -12.19
CA THR A 213 -10.71 -26.32 -11.74
C THR A 213 -11.34 -25.17 -10.97
N ALA A 214 -12.46 -24.61 -11.43
CA ALA A 214 -13.14 -23.51 -10.76
C ALA A 214 -13.42 -23.77 -9.26
N GLY A 215 -13.64 -25.03 -8.87
CA GLY A 215 -13.94 -25.40 -7.48
C GLY A 215 -12.74 -25.64 -6.56
N GLU A 216 -11.51 -25.68 -7.08
CA GLU A 216 -10.33 -26.16 -6.33
C GLU A 216 -10.01 -25.36 -5.05
N TYR A 217 -10.35 -24.07 -5.00
CA TYR A 217 -10.16 -23.22 -3.81
C TYR A 217 -11.39 -23.13 -2.90
N GLY A 218 -12.29 -24.12 -3.03
CA GLY A 218 -13.45 -24.29 -2.17
C GLY A 218 -14.62 -23.39 -2.51
N ALA A 219 -14.67 -22.79 -3.71
CA ALA A 219 -15.82 -22.00 -4.16
C ALA A 219 -17.14 -22.77 -4.14
N MET A 220 -17.11 -24.09 -4.41
CA MET A 220 -18.30 -24.92 -4.55
C MET A 220 -18.79 -25.52 -3.23
N ASN A 221 -18.23 -25.10 -2.09
CA ASN A 221 -18.78 -25.51 -0.80
C ASN A 221 -20.23 -24.99 -0.69
N PRO A 222 -21.24 -25.85 -0.47
CA PRO A 222 -22.65 -25.44 -0.37
C PRO A 222 -22.90 -24.37 0.71
N THR A 223 -22.07 -24.35 1.76
CA THR A 223 -22.19 -23.40 2.87
C THR A 223 -21.76 -21.98 2.50
N ASN A 224 -21.05 -21.79 1.38
CA ASN A 224 -20.65 -20.45 0.94
C ASN A 224 -21.89 -19.64 0.56
N ASP A 225 -22.04 -18.45 1.12
CA ASP A 225 -23.07 -17.49 0.75
C ASP A 225 -22.60 -16.56 -0.37
N ARG A 226 -21.30 -16.27 -0.40
CA ARG A 226 -20.69 -15.36 -1.37
C ARG A 226 -19.54 -16.05 -2.08
N ILE A 227 -19.39 -15.82 -3.37
CA ILE A 227 -18.35 -16.44 -4.20
C ILE A 227 -17.63 -15.35 -4.97
N ILE A 228 -16.30 -15.30 -4.84
CA ILE A 228 -15.45 -14.29 -5.48
C ILE A 228 -14.50 -14.92 -6.48
N ALA A 229 -14.18 -14.16 -7.52
CA ALA A 229 -13.17 -14.53 -8.49
C ALA A 229 -12.57 -13.29 -9.16
N ALA A 230 -11.26 -13.29 -9.37
CA ALA A 230 -10.58 -12.37 -10.26
C ALA A 230 -9.88 -13.19 -11.35
N ILE A 231 -10.23 -12.99 -12.61
CA ILE A 231 -9.69 -13.73 -13.77
C ILE A 231 -8.88 -12.79 -14.66
N CYS A 232 -7.92 -13.37 -15.37
CA CYS A 232 -7.08 -12.66 -16.32
C CYS A 232 -7.58 -12.94 -17.75
N ILE A 233 -7.95 -11.89 -18.50
CA ILE A 233 -8.35 -11.94 -19.91
C ILE A 233 -7.30 -11.15 -20.70
N ASP A 234 -6.49 -11.82 -21.51
CA ASP A 234 -5.43 -11.18 -22.31
C ASP A 234 -4.56 -10.21 -21.49
N HIS A 235 -4.01 -10.75 -20.38
CA HIS A 235 -3.23 -10.03 -19.37
C HIS A 235 -4.05 -9.06 -18.48
N HIS A 236 -5.29 -8.71 -18.83
CA HIS A 236 -6.10 -7.76 -18.06
C HIS A 236 -6.94 -8.45 -16.98
N TRP A 237 -6.83 -7.99 -15.74
CA TRP A 237 -7.60 -8.52 -14.63
C TRP A 237 -9.03 -7.96 -14.61
N VAL A 238 -10.00 -8.85 -14.48
CA VAL A 238 -11.43 -8.54 -14.27
C VAL A 238 -11.98 -9.41 -13.14
N THR A 239 -13.11 -9.05 -12.55
CA THR A 239 -13.61 -9.77 -11.37
C THR A 239 -15.13 -9.86 -11.33
N TYR A 240 -15.63 -10.83 -10.57
CA TYR A 240 -17.03 -10.95 -10.22
C TYR A 240 -17.22 -11.43 -8.79
N LEU A 241 -18.38 -11.08 -8.23
CA LEU A 241 -18.88 -11.61 -6.96
C LEU A 241 -20.31 -12.13 -7.17
N VAL A 242 -20.57 -13.37 -6.76
CA VAL A 242 -21.93 -13.92 -6.65
C VAL A 242 -22.37 -13.82 -5.20
N ASP A 243 -23.48 -13.13 -4.96
CA ASP A 243 -24.18 -13.07 -3.68
C ASP A 243 -25.40 -14.01 -3.78
N LYS A 244 -25.28 -15.22 -3.22
CA LYS A 244 -26.33 -16.26 -3.29
C LYS A 244 -27.61 -15.83 -2.58
N PRO A 245 -27.58 -15.26 -1.36
CA PRO A 245 -28.78 -14.75 -0.71
C PRO A 245 -29.54 -13.72 -1.55
N LYS A 246 -28.83 -12.76 -2.16
CA LYS A 246 -29.45 -11.74 -3.01
C LYS A 246 -29.78 -12.23 -4.42
N GLN A 247 -29.22 -13.36 -4.86
CA GLN A 247 -29.29 -13.86 -6.23
C GLN A 247 -28.80 -12.82 -7.26
N ILE A 248 -27.73 -12.10 -6.91
CA ILE A 248 -27.08 -11.09 -7.76
C ILE A 248 -25.64 -11.53 -8.05
N CYS A 249 -25.21 -11.38 -9.30
CA CYS A 249 -23.81 -11.44 -9.70
C CYS A 249 -23.32 -10.06 -10.12
N TYR A 250 -22.40 -9.51 -9.33
CA TYR A 250 -21.70 -8.26 -9.65
C TYR A 250 -20.54 -8.57 -10.59
N LEU A 251 -20.46 -7.85 -11.70
CA LEU A 251 -19.40 -7.94 -12.70
C LEU A 251 -18.62 -6.64 -12.73
N PHE A 252 -17.29 -6.73 -12.71
CA PHE A 252 -16.42 -5.56 -12.75
C PHE A 252 -15.26 -5.75 -13.72
N ASP A 253 -15.11 -4.75 -14.58
CA ASP A 253 -13.93 -4.57 -15.41
C ASP A 253 -13.38 -3.16 -15.10
N PRO A 254 -12.13 -3.03 -14.61
CA PRO A 254 -11.51 -1.73 -14.37
C PRO A 254 -11.49 -0.80 -15.61
N LEU A 255 -11.38 -1.35 -16.81
CA LEU A 255 -11.45 -0.60 -18.07
C LEU A 255 -12.87 -0.51 -18.65
N GLN A 256 -13.86 -1.10 -17.97
CA GLN A 256 -15.28 -1.01 -18.30
C GLN A 256 -15.62 -1.58 -19.69
N LEU A 257 -14.81 -2.50 -20.23
CA LEU A 257 -14.95 -3.03 -21.59
C LEU A 257 -16.15 -3.97 -21.67
N LYS A 258 -17.07 -3.67 -22.59
CA LYS A 258 -18.28 -4.48 -22.80
C LYS A 258 -17.96 -5.92 -23.22
N SER A 259 -16.86 -6.14 -23.94
CA SER A 259 -16.38 -7.47 -24.34
C SER A 259 -16.05 -8.33 -23.13
N ASN A 260 -15.24 -7.80 -22.20
CA ASN A 260 -14.82 -8.53 -21.00
C ASN A 260 -15.99 -8.85 -20.08
N LEU A 261 -16.94 -7.92 -19.92
CA LEU A 261 -18.14 -8.16 -19.13
C LEU A 261 -19.03 -9.27 -19.72
N LYS A 262 -19.10 -9.38 -21.06
CA LYS A 262 -19.78 -10.51 -21.73
C LYS A 262 -19.06 -11.83 -21.46
N VAL A 263 -17.72 -11.84 -21.52
CA VAL A 263 -16.89 -13.02 -21.22
C VAL A 263 -17.10 -13.47 -19.77
N LEU A 264 -17.08 -12.53 -18.83
CA LEU A 264 -17.36 -12.78 -17.42
C LEU A 264 -18.74 -13.40 -17.22
N LYS A 265 -19.78 -12.76 -17.75
CA LYS A 265 -21.16 -13.24 -17.64
C LYS A 265 -21.29 -14.66 -18.19
N SER A 266 -20.79 -14.91 -19.40
CA SER A 266 -20.82 -16.24 -20.03
C SER A 266 -20.07 -17.29 -19.21
N GLY A 267 -18.92 -16.94 -18.63
CA GLY A 267 -18.15 -17.80 -17.74
C GLY A 267 -18.93 -18.17 -16.47
N VAL A 268 -19.60 -17.20 -15.85
CA VAL A 268 -20.44 -17.44 -14.66
C VAL A 268 -21.62 -18.36 -15.01
N GLN A 269 -22.38 -18.06 -16.07
CA GLN A 269 -23.55 -18.84 -16.51
C GLN A 269 -23.20 -20.29 -16.85
N SER A 270 -22.11 -20.50 -17.60
CA SER A 270 -21.75 -21.84 -18.10
C SER A 270 -21.02 -22.70 -17.08
N VAL A 271 -20.22 -22.09 -16.20
CA VAL A 271 -19.34 -22.82 -15.27
C VAL A 271 -19.83 -22.72 -13.84
N ILE A 272 -20.09 -21.52 -13.33
CA ILE A 272 -20.27 -21.28 -11.90
C ILE A 272 -21.70 -21.55 -11.45
N GLU A 273 -22.71 -20.98 -12.11
CA GLU A 273 -24.12 -21.16 -11.71
C GLU A 273 -24.53 -22.64 -11.56
N PRO A 274 -24.16 -23.56 -12.49
CA PRO A 274 -24.50 -24.97 -12.37
C PRO A 274 -23.84 -25.64 -11.16
N LEU A 275 -22.63 -25.21 -10.78
CA LEU A 275 -21.89 -25.81 -9.68
C LEU A 275 -22.43 -25.39 -8.30
N ILE A 276 -23.10 -24.23 -8.23
CA ILE A 276 -23.57 -23.65 -6.97
C ILE A 276 -25.09 -23.75 -6.81
N GLY A 277 -25.77 -24.45 -7.72
CA GLY A 277 -27.23 -24.62 -7.70
C GLY A 277 -28.03 -23.35 -8.00
N MET A 278 -27.44 -22.40 -8.74
CA MET A 278 -28.05 -21.10 -9.08
C MET A 278 -28.32 -20.91 -10.57
N LYS A 279 -28.39 -21.99 -11.32
CA LYS A 279 -28.61 -21.95 -12.77
C LYS A 279 -29.88 -21.15 -13.12
N ASP A 280 -29.71 -20.13 -13.97
CA ASP A 280 -30.78 -19.25 -14.46
C ASP A 280 -31.50 -18.44 -13.36
N ARG A 281 -30.90 -18.34 -12.16
CA ARG A 281 -31.48 -17.62 -11.01
C ARG A 281 -30.80 -16.27 -10.74
N LEU A 282 -29.61 -16.05 -11.28
CA LEU A 282 -28.84 -14.84 -10.99
C LEU A 282 -29.28 -13.67 -11.89
N THR A 283 -29.47 -12.52 -11.27
CA THR A 283 -29.44 -11.23 -11.95
C THR A 283 -27.99 -10.74 -12.06
N TYR A 284 -27.70 -9.91 -13.05
CA TYR A 284 -26.33 -9.44 -13.34
C TYR A 284 -26.24 -7.93 -13.25
N GLU A 285 -25.37 -7.45 -12.39
CA GLU A 285 -25.13 -6.03 -12.20
C GLU A 285 -23.71 -5.65 -12.56
N LYS A 286 -23.55 -4.60 -13.35
CA LYS A 286 -22.25 -4.05 -13.72
C LYS A 286 -21.83 -3.02 -12.67
N ILE A 287 -20.67 -3.22 -12.06
CA ILE A 287 -20.05 -2.22 -11.19
C ILE A 287 -19.36 -1.14 -12.04
N THR A 288 -19.79 0.11 -11.86
CA THR A 288 -19.26 1.30 -12.54
C THR A 288 -18.51 2.24 -11.59
N TRP A 289 -18.28 1.80 -10.35
CA TRP A 289 -17.74 2.63 -9.27
C TRP A 289 -16.36 3.20 -9.55
N CYS A 290 -15.49 2.42 -10.19
CA CYS A 290 -14.11 2.77 -10.48
C CYS A 290 -13.79 2.52 -11.96
N ILE A 291 -13.05 3.45 -12.55
CA ILE A 291 -12.45 3.34 -13.88
C ILE A 291 -10.93 3.47 -13.73
N GLN A 292 -10.19 2.49 -14.25
CA GLN A 292 -8.74 2.51 -14.25
C GLN A 292 -8.22 3.65 -15.15
N LYS A 293 -7.24 4.40 -14.62
CA LYS A 293 -6.63 5.56 -15.28
C LYS A 293 -5.17 5.32 -15.71
N ASP A 294 -4.63 4.15 -15.40
CA ASP A 294 -3.27 3.72 -15.73
C ASP A 294 -3.28 2.40 -16.52
N ASN A 295 -2.11 1.82 -16.78
CA ASN A 295 -1.98 0.54 -17.50
C ASN A 295 -1.61 -0.65 -16.60
N THR A 296 -1.58 -0.50 -15.27
CA THR A 296 -1.02 -1.53 -14.38
C THR A 296 -1.90 -1.89 -13.17
N SER A 297 -2.98 -1.16 -12.92
CA SER A 297 -3.75 -1.29 -11.67
C SER A 297 -4.98 -2.19 -11.74
N CYS A 298 -5.22 -2.88 -12.86
CA CYS A 298 -6.41 -3.71 -13.05
C CYS A 298 -6.63 -4.70 -11.92
N GLY A 299 -5.57 -5.43 -11.52
CA GLY A 299 -5.67 -6.40 -10.43
C GLY A 299 -5.96 -5.76 -9.07
N VAL A 300 -5.38 -4.59 -8.78
CA VAL A 300 -5.59 -3.87 -7.50
C VAL A 300 -7.03 -3.40 -7.40
N TRP A 301 -7.57 -2.87 -8.49
CA TRP A 301 -8.95 -2.43 -8.56
C TRP A 301 -9.93 -3.59 -8.45
N CYS A 302 -9.63 -4.74 -9.06
CA CYS A 302 -10.41 -5.96 -8.88
C CYS A 302 -10.48 -6.38 -7.40
N LEU A 303 -9.33 -6.45 -6.72
CA LEU A 303 -9.29 -6.81 -5.29
C LEU A 303 -10.00 -5.78 -4.41
N SER A 304 -9.84 -4.48 -4.72
CA SER A 304 -10.52 -3.38 -4.02
C SER A 304 -12.03 -3.45 -4.12
N VAL A 305 -12.55 -3.71 -5.32
CA VAL A 305 -14.00 -3.86 -5.52
C VAL A 305 -14.55 -5.10 -4.83
N LEU A 306 -13.84 -6.24 -4.88
CA LEU A 306 -14.24 -7.43 -4.14
C LEU A 306 -14.31 -7.18 -2.64
N ASP A 307 -13.31 -6.50 -2.07
CA ASP A 307 -13.24 -6.18 -0.65
C ASP A 307 -14.40 -5.26 -0.23
N LEU A 308 -14.67 -4.20 -1.00
CA LEU A 308 -15.81 -3.30 -0.78
C LEU A 308 -17.15 -4.04 -0.83
N LEU A 309 -17.35 -4.92 -1.82
CA LEU A 309 -18.58 -5.71 -1.94
C LEU A 309 -18.75 -6.70 -0.79
N LEU A 310 -17.67 -7.32 -0.32
CA LEU A 310 -17.69 -8.21 0.84
C LEU A 310 -17.96 -7.46 2.14
N GLY A 311 -17.33 -6.30 2.32
CA GLY A 311 -17.54 -5.42 3.48
C GLY A 311 -18.86 -4.65 3.45
N GLY A 312 -19.57 -4.62 2.33
CA GLY A 312 -20.82 -3.86 2.18
C GLY A 312 -20.60 -2.35 2.14
N HIS A 313 -19.45 -1.90 1.63
CA HIS A 313 -19.07 -0.50 1.56
C HIS A 313 -19.09 0.03 0.12
N PRO A 314 -19.46 1.32 -0.10
CA PRO A 314 -19.38 1.94 -1.41
C PRO A 314 -17.94 2.34 -1.76
N TRP A 315 -17.69 2.55 -3.04
CA TRP A 315 -16.47 3.19 -3.50
C TRP A 315 -16.40 4.66 -3.08
N VAL A 316 -15.19 5.12 -2.76
CA VAL A 316 -14.88 6.53 -2.51
C VAL A 316 -13.67 6.94 -3.36
N ASP A 317 -13.75 8.09 -4.03
CA ASP A 317 -12.72 8.52 -4.99
C ASP A 317 -11.35 8.81 -4.35
N SER A 318 -11.28 8.97 -3.02
CA SER A 318 -10.01 9.03 -2.30
C SER A 318 -9.18 7.74 -2.47
N LEU A 319 -9.81 6.59 -2.79
CA LEU A 319 -9.12 5.33 -3.06
C LEU A 319 -8.12 5.41 -4.21
N TYR A 320 -8.34 6.30 -5.19
CA TYR A 320 -7.35 6.54 -6.25
C TYR A 320 -6.04 7.11 -5.69
N LYS A 321 -6.10 7.97 -4.67
CA LYS A 321 -4.92 8.61 -4.09
C LYS A 321 -4.06 7.60 -3.31
N VAL A 322 -4.70 6.56 -2.76
CA VAL A 322 -4.05 5.53 -1.94
C VAL A 322 -3.77 4.24 -2.71
N GLN A 323 -3.77 4.26 -4.05
CA GLN A 323 -3.42 3.10 -4.89
C GLN A 323 -2.12 2.39 -4.45
N PRO A 324 -1.01 3.10 -4.13
CA PRO A 324 0.22 2.42 -3.70
C PRO A 324 0.05 1.70 -2.35
N TYR A 325 -0.78 2.24 -1.46
CA TYR A 325 -1.12 1.60 -0.19
C TYR A 325 -1.96 0.34 -0.42
N LEU A 326 -2.98 0.39 -1.29
CA LEU A 326 -3.80 -0.78 -1.62
C LEU A 326 -2.97 -1.92 -2.23
N ARG A 327 -2.01 -1.60 -3.11
CA ARG A 327 -1.03 -2.57 -3.64
C ARG A 327 -0.28 -3.27 -2.52
N LEU A 328 0.24 -2.49 -1.58
CA LEU A 328 1.01 -2.97 -0.44
C LEU A 328 0.15 -3.85 0.49
N ARG A 329 -1.08 -3.40 0.78
CA ARG A 329 -2.07 -4.13 1.58
C ARG A 329 -2.35 -5.52 1.02
N TYR A 330 -2.73 -5.62 -0.25
CA TYR A 330 -3.05 -6.92 -0.86
C TYR A 330 -1.84 -7.84 -0.96
N LEU A 331 -0.64 -7.27 -1.15
CA LEU A 331 0.60 -8.02 -1.06
C LEU A 331 0.80 -8.59 0.36
N PHE A 332 0.60 -7.80 1.41
CA PHE A 332 0.72 -8.30 2.78
C PHE A 332 -0.31 -9.38 3.12
N MET A 333 -1.54 -9.22 2.64
CA MET A 333 -2.56 -10.26 2.74
C MET A 333 -2.12 -11.55 2.06
N ALA A 334 -1.57 -11.45 0.84
CA ALA A 334 -1.06 -12.61 0.10
C ALA A 334 0.12 -13.29 0.81
N ILE A 335 1.05 -12.52 1.39
CA ILE A 335 2.21 -13.03 2.14
C ILE A 335 1.74 -13.82 3.36
N ASN A 336 0.80 -13.28 4.14
CA ASN A 336 0.27 -13.95 5.32
C ASN A 336 -0.31 -15.32 5.03
N MET A 337 -1.15 -15.39 4.00
CA MET A 337 -1.77 -16.66 3.62
C MET A 337 -0.76 -17.72 3.23
N GLN A 338 0.42 -17.33 2.74
CA GLN A 338 1.49 -18.26 2.41
C GLN A 338 2.35 -18.63 3.62
N CYS A 339 2.55 -17.71 4.56
CA CYS A 339 3.29 -17.96 5.80
C CYS A 339 2.49 -18.82 6.80
N GLU A 340 1.17 -18.72 6.83
CA GLU A 340 0.29 -19.56 7.67
C GLU A 340 0.15 -21.00 7.13
N ALA A 341 0.60 -21.26 5.90
CA ALA A 341 0.55 -22.58 5.25
C ALA A 341 1.82 -23.44 5.47
N VAL A 342 2.79 -22.94 6.26
CA VAL A 342 4.03 -23.63 6.68
C VAL A 342 4.00 -23.78 8.19
#